data_AF-A0A5D6WGT5-F1
#
_entry.id   AF-A0A5D6WGT5-F1
#
_cell.length_a   1.000
_cell.length_b   1.000
_cell.length_c   1.000
_cell.angle_alpha   90.00
_cell.angle_beta   90.00
_cell.angle_gamma   90.00
#
_symmetry.space_group_name_H-M   'P 1'
#
loop_
_entity.id
_entity.type
_entity.pdbx_description
1 polymer ?
#
loop_
_entity_poly.entity_id
_entity_poly.type
_entity_poly.pdbx_seq_one_letter_code
_entity_poly.pdbx_strand_id
1 'polypeptide(L)'
;MGIFRTKSIAEYQSDASKSHLKRALGSLDVTLLGIGVIVGTGIFVLTGVAAAQYAGPALMLSFLIASIACGFVSMAYSELAAMIPVAGSAYAYAYTSVGEFWAWLVGWNLVLEYSVGASAVAGGWSAYVVGLLKSAGIVLPAEYTMVPADGGLVNLPAVLITGFLTFLLVRGVRESVTVNKILVGVKLLAIFLFLFLAAPTVDPANWEPFMPFGFAGVSAGAAVIIFAYLGVDSIATAAEETKNPAHDMPTGIIASLLICTLLYIAVTAVMTGNVSYTQLDNAEPVAFVLRELGYRFGSAVVGTGAIAGLTTVLLVMMYAQTRAFYAMSRDGLIPQGVCKIHPKYATPHRITVIVGFAVMLISGFTPINVVAEMCSVGTLFAFIVSSIGVMVMRRKYPDINRPFRCPAIYVMGTLSIASCAYIMYNLSAMTWERFWLWSAVGLLIYFAYGYRHSKENM
;
A
#
# COMPACT_ATOMS: atom_id res chain seq x y z
N MET A 1 -21.65 29.52 -3.48
CA MET A 1 -20.45 28.78 -3.02
C MET A 1 -20.43 27.44 -3.73
N GLY A 2 -19.35 27.09 -4.43
CA GLY A 2 -19.28 25.87 -5.26
C GLY A 2 -18.84 24.62 -4.48
N ILE A 3 -19.06 23.43 -5.03
CA ILE A 3 -18.62 22.13 -4.48
C ILE A 3 -17.12 21.83 -4.74
N PHE A 4 -16.46 22.62 -5.59
CA PHE A 4 -15.06 22.43 -6.02
C PHE A 4 -14.09 23.45 -5.41
N ARG A 5 -14.20 23.69 -4.10
CA ARG A 5 -13.36 24.68 -3.41
C ARG A 5 -11.94 24.15 -3.26
N THR A 6 -10.96 25.01 -3.52
CA THR A 6 -9.55 24.61 -3.46
C THR A 6 -8.88 25.26 -2.28
N LYS A 7 -8.18 24.48 -1.47
CA LYS A 7 -7.34 24.96 -0.38
C LYS A 7 -6.04 25.54 -0.95
N SER A 8 -5.57 26.68 -0.43
CA SER A 8 -4.42 27.36 -1.02
C SER A 8 -3.09 26.69 -0.64
N ILE A 9 -2.08 26.78 -1.52
CA ILE A 9 -0.72 26.26 -1.20
C ILE A 9 -0.10 27.02 -0.03
N ALA A 10 -0.42 28.32 0.12
CA ALA A 10 0.06 29.14 1.22
C ALA A 10 -0.47 28.66 2.57
N GLU A 11 -1.72 28.21 2.65
CA GLU A 11 -2.28 27.58 3.85
C GLU A 11 -1.56 26.28 4.19
N TYR A 12 -1.29 25.43 3.20
CA TYR A 12 -0.50 24.21 3.40
C TYR A 12 0.91 24.51 3.91
N GLN A 13 1.58 25.53 3.37
CA GLN A 13 2.90 25.97 3.85
C GLN A 13 2.85 26.58 5.26
N SER A 14 1.77 27.28 5.62
CA SER A 14 1.53 27.80 6.96
C SER A 14 1.29 26.66 7.97
N ASP A 15 0.54 25.63 7.58
CA ASP A 15 0.33 24.44 8.39
C ASP A 15 1.63 23.62 8.53
N ALA A 16 2.44 23.52 7.48
CA ALA A 16 3.73 22.84 7.50
C ALA A 16 4.81 23.61 8.27
N SER A 17 4.80 24.95 8.28
CA SER A 17 5.77 25.74 9.06
C SER A 17 5.53 25.66 10.57
N LYS A 18 4.33 25.26 11.00
CA LYS A 18 4.03 24.87 12.38
C LYS A 18 4.54 23.46 12.74
N SER A 19 5.02 22.69 11.76
CA SER A 19 5.61 21.37 11.95
C SER A 19 7.02 21.51 12.52
N HIS A 20 7.30 20.88 13.67
CA HIS A 20 8.62 20.86 14.31
C HIS A 20 9.53 19.74 13.77
N LEU A 21 9.26 19.21 12.58
CA LEU A 21 9.99 18.08 12.01
C LEU A 21 11.37 18.49 11.50
N LYS A 22 12.39 17.69 11.83
CA LYS A 22 13.77 17.92 11.38
C LYS A 22 13.96 17.30 9.99
N ARG A 23 14.42 18.09 9.02
CA ARG A 23 14.82 17.60 7.69
C ARG A 23 16.11 16.79 7.78
N ALA A 24 15.98 15.46 7.82
CA ALA A 24 17.09 14.53 8.06
C ALA A 24 17.26 13.50 6.95
N LEU A 25 16.25 13.27 6.11
CA LEU A 25 16.24 12.20 5.11
C LEU A 25 16.90 12.67 3.80
N GLY A 26 17.83 11.89 3.27
CA GLY A 26 18.35 12.04 1.90
C GLY A 26 17.71 11.03 0.93
N SER A 27 18.14 11.05 -0.33
CA SER A 27 17.62 10.14 -1.38
C SER A 27 17.66 8.65 -1.00
N LEU A 28 18.77 8.18 -0.40
CA LEU A 28 18.89 6.79 0.03
C LEU A 28 17.91 6.44 1.16
N ASP A 29 17.67 7.37 2.09
CA ASP A 29 16.70 7.16 3.17
C ASP A 29 15.28 7.08 2.60
N VAL A 30 14.94 7.93 1.64
CA VAL A 30 13.65 7.92 0.94
C VAL A 30 13.49 6.64 0.12
N THR A 31 14.54 6.15 -0.56
CA THR A 31 14.52 4.86 -1.27
C THR A 31 14.27 3.71 -0.30
N LEU A 32 14.98 3.65 0.83
CA LEU A 32 14.80 2.60 1.84
C LEU A 32 13.41 2.67 2.47
N LEU A 33 12.88 3.87 2.71
CA LEU A 33 11.48 4.05 3.13
C LEU A 33 10.52 3.47 2.10
N GLY A 34 10.71 3.79 0.82
CA GLY A 34 9.90 3.24 -0.26
C GLY A 34 9.93 1.73 -0.33
N ILE A 35 11.13 1.13 -0.34
CA ILE A 35 11.28 -0.33 -0.30
C ILE A 35 10.60 -0.92 0.94
N GLY A 36 10.75 -0.25 2.09
CA GLY A 36 10.14 -0.69 3.34
C GLY A 36 8.62 -0.76 3.31
N VAL A 37 7.96 0.15 2.58
CA VAL A 37 6.50 0.14 2.46
C VAL A 37 6.03 -0.78 1.33
N ILE A 38 6.72 -0.76 0.19
CA ILE A 38 6.35 -1.55 -1.00
C ILE A 38 6.51 -3.05 -0.71
N VAL A 39 7.65 -3.46 -0.12
CA VAL A 39 7.94 -4.86 0.17
C VAL A 39 7.15 -5.35 1.39
N GLY A 40 6.06 -6.07 1.11
CA GLY A 40 5.18 -6.68 2.10
C GLY A 40 4.42 -7.89 1.56
N THR A 41 3.13 -7.97 1.86
CA THR A 41 2.27 -9.13 1.52
C THR A 41 2.19 -9.42 0.04
N GLY A 42 2.37 -8.40 -0.82
CA GLY A 42 2.38 -8.57 -2.27
C GLY A 42 3.41 -9.60 -2.73
N ILE A 43 4.68 -9.44 -2.34
CA ILE A 43 5.75 -10.38 -2.72
C ILE A 43 5.70 -11.69 -1.94
N PHE A 44 5.39 -11.61 -0.65
CA PHE A 44 5.49 -12.76 0.25
C PHE A 44 4.30 -13.71 0.15
N VAL A 45 3.10 -13.23 -0.19
CA VAL A 45 1.87 -14.03 -0.18
C VAL A 45 1.15 -13.98 -1.53
N LEU A 46 0.75 -12.80 -1.98
CA LEU A 46 -0.11 -12.67 -3.18
C LEU A 46 0.58 -13.14 -4.45
N THR A 47 1.91 -13.15 -4.49
CA THR A 47 2.67 -13.67 -5.64
C THR A 47 2.36 -15.15 -5.90
N GLY A 48 2.22 -15.97 -4.85
CA GLY A 48 1.88 -17.39 -5.02
C GLY A 48 0.45 -17.58 -5.52
N VAL A 49 -0.51 -16.90 -4.88
CA VAL A 49 -1.93 -16.92 -5.28
C VAL A 49 -2.12 -16.44 -6.72
N ALA A 50 -1.48 -15.32 -7.09
CA ALA A 50 -1.57 -14.76 -8.42
C ALA A 50 -0.90 -15.64 -9.49
N ALA A 51 0.21 -16.30 -9.16
CA ALA A 51 0.84 -17.27 -10.04
C ALA A 51 -0.07 -18.48 -10.24
N ALA A 52 -0.67 -19.01 -9.17
CA ALA A 52 -1.48 -20.20 -9.23
C ALA A 52 -2.82 -20.01 -9.96
N GLN A 53 -3.50 -18.89 -9.69
CA GLN A 53 -4.89 -18.69 -10.12
C GLN A 53 -5.05 -17.78 -11.35
N TYR A 54 -4.06 -16.93 -11.67
CA TYR A 54 -4.25 -15.88 -12.68
C TYR A 54 -3.26 -15.95 -13.84
N ALA A 55 -1.95 -16.04 -13.58
CA ALA A 55 -0.95 -15.77 -14.63
C ALA A 55 0.07 -16.89 -14.85
N GLY A 56 0.23 -17.85 -13.93
CA GLY A 56 1.29 -18.85 -14.02
C GLY A 56 2.69 -18.21 -13.98
N PRO A 57 3.68 -18.79 -14.69
CA PRO A 57 5.00 -18.19 -14.88
C PRO A 57 4.95 -16.76 -15.44
N ALA A 58 3.97 -16.46 -16.30
CA ALA A 58 3.79 -15.13 -16.87
C ALA A 58 3.34 -14.05 -15.87
N LEU A 59 3.22 -14.37 -14.57
CA LEU A 59 3.10 -13.36 -13.52
C LEU A 59 4.29 -12.38 -13.55
N MET A 60 5.46 -12.77 -14.06
CA MET A 60 6.58 -11.85 -14.34
C MET A 60 6.16 -10.67 -15.23
N LEU A 61 5.35 -10.93 -16.27
CA LEU A 61 4.81 -9.88 -17.14
C LEU A 61 3.74 -9.05 -16.42
N SER A 62 2.98 -9.67 -15.52
CA SER A 62 1.99 -8.97 -14.69
C SER A 62 2.66 -7.91 -13.80
N PHE A 63 3.79 -8.26 -13.17
CA PHE A 63 4.59 -7.32 -12.39
C PHE A 63 5.17 -6.19 -13.25
N LEU A 64 5.56 -6.47 -14.50
CA LEU A 64 6.06 -5.47 -15.41
C LEU A 64 4.95 -4.47 -15.80
N ILE A 65 3.75 -4.95 -16.15
CA ILE A 65 2.58 -4.10 -16.47
C ILE A 65 2.23 -3.22 -15.26
N ALA A 66 2.13 -3.82 -14.07
CA ALA A 66 1.84 -3.11 -12.83
C ALA A 66 2.93 -2.05 -12.51
N SER A 67 4.20 -2.40 -12.67
CA SER A 67 5.32 -1.46 -12.46
C SER A 67 5.31 -0.30 -13.45
N ILE A 68 4.95 -0.53 -14.71
CA ILE A 68 4.88 0.54 -15.72
C ILE A 68 3.76 1.52 -15.36
N ALA A 69 2.59 1.00 -14.96
CA ALA A 69 1.47 1.82 -14.49
C ALA A 69 1.89 2.67 -13.27
N CYS A 70 2.48 2.03 -12.25
CA CYS A 70 3.03 2.72 -11.07
C CYS A 70 4.13 3.72 -11.43
N GLY A 71 4.94 3.45 -12.46
CA GLY A 71 5.99 4.36 -12.93
C GLY A 71 5.42 5.66 -13.49
N PHE A 72 4.38 5.58 -14.34
CA PHE A 72 3.68 6.75 -14.85
C PHE A 72 3.05 7.58 -13.73
N VAL A 73 2.38 6.90 -12.78
CA VAL A 73 1.83 7.55 -11.57
C VAL A 73 2.94 8.24 -10.80
N SER A 74 4.02 7.53 -10.47
CA SER A 74 5.13 8.00 -9.65
C SER A 74 5.78 9.27 -10.21
N MET A 75 5.95 9.33 -11.54
CA MET A 75 6.49 10.49 -12.23
C MET A 75 5.57 11.72 -12.11
N ALA A 76 4.26 11.55 -12.35
CA ALA A 76 3.30 12.62 -12.18
C ALA A 76 3.20 13.06 -10.71
N TYR A 77 3.12 12.09 -9.80
CA TYR A 77 2.97 12.28 -8.37
C TYR A 77 4.17 13.00 -7.73
N SER A 78 5.38 12.75 -8.22
CA SER A 78 6.60 13.42 -7.76
C SER A 78 6.57 14.94 -7.97
N GLU A 79 5.89 15.45 -9.01
CA GLU A 79 5.74 16.91 -9.21
C GLU A 79 4.86 17.53 -8.11
N LEU A 80 3.77 16.87 -7.73
CA LEU A 80 2.92 17.32 -6.62
C LEU A 80 3.65 17.25 -5.28
N ALA A 81 4.33 16.14 -5.01
CA ALA A 81 5.07 15.94 -3.76
C ALA A 81 6.20 16.95 -3.57
N ALA A 82 6.90 17.31 -4.65
CA ALA A 82 7.93 18.34 -4.60
C ALA A 82 7.36 19.76 -4.48
N MET A 83 6.19 20.02 -5.07
CA MET A 83 5.53 21.34 -5.05
C MET A 83 4.79 21.63 -3.75
N ILE A 84 4.19 20.60 -3.14
CA ILE A 84 3.37 20.68 -1.93
C ILE A 84 3.94 19.69 -0.89
N PRO A 85 5.09 20.00 -0.26
CA PRO A 85 5.75 19.10 0.68
C PRO A 85 5.05 19.13 2.05
N VAL A 86 3.82 18.64 2.08
CA VAL A 86 2.98 18.60 3.29
C VAL A 86 2.47 17.19 3.58
N ALA A 87 2.31 16.89 4.86
CA ALA A 87 1.72 15.65 5.34
C ALA A 87 0.22 15.59 4.97
N GLY A 88 -0.08 14.99 3.83
CA GLY A 88 -1.46 14.85 3.33
C GLY A 88 -1.65 13.99 2.08
N SER A 89 -0.57 13.58 1.41
CA SER A 89 -0.59 12.64 0.27
C SER A 89 -1.66 13.03 -0.78
N ALA A 90 -2.32 12.06 -1.42
CA ALA A 90 -3.25 12.26 -2.52
C ALA A 90 -4.46 13.14 -2.12
N TYR A 91 -4.89 13.09 -0.86
CA TYR A 91 -5.97 13.93 -0.33
C TYR A 91 -5.62 15.42 -0.45
N ALA A 92 -4.46 15.83 0.08
CA ALA A 92 -4.03 17.23 0.05
C ALA A 92 -3.81 17.74 -1.38
N TYR A 93 -3.27 16.87 -2.24
CA TYR A 93 -3.07 17.20 -3.65
C TYR A 93 -4.38 17.38 -4.39
N ALA A 94 -5.35 16.49 -4.18
CA ALA A 94 -6.69 16.61 -4.76
C ALA A 94 -7.38 17.90 -4.29
N TYR A 95 -7.28 18.24 -3.00
CA TYR A 95 -7.89 19.46 -2.45
C TYR A 95 -7.34 20.72 -3.13
N THR A 96 -6.02 20.78 -3.32
CA THR A 96 -5.38 21.94 -3.96
C THR A 96 -5.70 22.02 -5.46
N SER A 97 -5.75 20.88 -6.13
CA SER A 97 -5.78 20.83 -7.60
C SER A 97 -7.20 20.81 -8.19
N VAL A 98 -8.04 19.89 -7.73
CA VAL A 98 -9.38 19.59 -8.31
C VAL A 98 -10.53 19.93 -7.35
N GLY A 99 -10.21 20.23 -6.08
CA GLY A 99 -11.12 20.80 -5.10
C GLY A 99 -11.75 19.80 -4.13
N GLU A 100 -12.52 20.34 -3.19
CA GLU A 100 -13.03 19.69 -1.99
C GLU A 100 -13.81 18.40 -2.27
N PHE A 101 -14.71 18.39 -3.24
CA PHE A 101 -15.50 17.19 -3.58
C PHE A 101 -14.62 15.98 -3.94
N TRP A 102 -13.65 16.19 -4.84
CA TRP A 102 -12.73 15.13 -5.25
C TRP A 102 -11.73 14.79 -4.14
N ALA A 103 -11.30 15.79 -3.37
CA ALA A 103 -10.47 15.56 -2.19
C ALA A 103 -11.19 14.68 -1.17
N TRP A 104 -12.46 14.94 -0.87
CA TRP A 104 -13.27 14.10 0.00
C TRP A 104 -13.35 12.66 -0.50
N LEU A 105 -13.69 12.45 -1.78
CA LEU A 105 -13.76 11.10 -2.35
C LEU A 105 -12.41 10.37 -2.28
N VAL A 106 -11.31 11.06 -2.59
CA VAL A 106 -9.95 10.50 -2.45
C VAL A 106 -9.67 10.16 -0.99
N GLY A 107 -9.89 11.09 -0.05
CA GLY A 107 -9.65 10.85 1.38
C GLY A 107 -10.48 9.70 1.95
N TRP A 108 -11.75 9.63 1.57
CA TRP A 108 -12.67 8.55 1.95
C TRP A 108 -12.24 7.19 1.39
N ASN A 109 -11.71 7.15 0.16
CA ASN A 109 -11.16 5.93 -0.43
C ASN A 109 -9.78 5.55 0.15
N LEU A 110 -8.92 6.52 0.48
CA LEU A 110 -7.66 6.27 1.19
C LEU A 110 -7.91 5.64 2.58
N VAL A 111 -8.98 6.06 3.27
CA VAL A 111 -9.37 5.45 4.54
C VAL A 111 -9.72 3.97 4.37
N LEU A 112 -10.48 3.62 3.33
CA LEU A 112 -10.78 2.23 3.01
C LEU A 112 -9.49 1.49 2.67
N GLU A 113 -8.72 2.01 1.73
CA GLU A 113 -7.45 1.47 1.25
C GLU A 113 -6.53 1.09 2.41
N TYR A 114 -6.20 2.02 3.31
CA TYR A 114 -5.30 1.71 4.41
C TYR A 114 -5.92 0.70 5.40
N SER A 115 -7.25 0.67 5.59
CA SER A 115 -7.92 -0.33 6.44
C SER A 115 -7.81 -1.73 5.87
N VAL A 116 -8.22 -1.89 4.61
CA VAL A 116 -8.28 -3.18 3.93
C VAL A 116 -6.87 -3.66 3.57
N GLY A 117 -5.97 -2.73 3.24
CA GLY A 117 -4.54 -3.00 3.08
C GLY A 117 -3.90 -3.50 4.37
N ALA A 118 -4.13 -2.82 5.51
CA ALA A 118 -3.67 -3.30 6.81
C ALA A 118 -4.25 -4.70 7.12
N SER A 119 -5.51 -4.94 6.74
CA SER A 119 -6.15 -6.24 6.95
C SER A 119 -5.50 -7.35 6.10
N ALA A 120 -5.18 -7.06 4.84
CA ALA A 120 -4.44 -7.95 3.94
C ALA A 120 -3.05 -8.26 4.51
N VAL A 121 -2.38 -7.25 5.06
CA VAL A 121 -1.05 -7.41 5.65
C VAL A 121 -1.09 -8.26 6.92
N ALA A 122 -2.09 -8.06 7.78
CA ALA A 122 -2.31 -8.89 8.97
C ALA A 122 -2.63 -10.35 8.59
N GLY A 123 -3.42 -10.57 7.54
CA GLY A 123 -3.69 -11.91 7.01
C GLY A 123 -2.43 -12.62 6.52
N GLY A 124 -1.58 -11.91 5.76
CA GLY A 124 -0.29 -12.44 5.32
C GLY A 124 0.69 -12.69 6.47
N TRP A 125 0.71 -11.81 7.48
CA TRP A 125 1.52 -12.01 8.69
C TRP A 125 1.09 -13.28 9.44
N SER A 126 -0.23 -13.48 9.60
CA SER A 126 -0.79 -14.66 10.23
C SER A 126 -0.37 -15.94 9.51
N ALA A 127 -0.46 -15.95 8.18
CA ALA A 127 -0.06 -17.09 7.36
C ALA A 127 1.38 -17.55 7.62
N TYR A 128 2.33 -16.60 7.64
CA TYR A 128 3.74 -16.90 7.93
C TYR A 128 3.98 -17.36 9.37
N VAL A 129 3.26 -16.80 10.35
CA VAL A 129 3.37 -17.24 11.75
C VAL A 129 2.86 -18.67 11.91
N VAL A 130 1.68 -18.98 11.36
CA VAL A 130 1.10 -20.33 11.37
C VAL A 130 2.03 -21.32 10.67
N GLY A 131 2.60 -20.92 9.54
CA GLY A 131 3.57 -21.69 8.77
C GLY A 131 4.87 -22.01 9.51
N LEU A 132 5.42 -21.02 10.21
CA LEU A 132 6.61 -21.17 11.04
C LEU A 132 6.34 -22.09 12.24
N LEU A 133 5.21 -21.92 12.92
CA LEU A 133 4.78 -22.79 14.02
C LEU A 133 4.59 -24.23 13.55
N LYS A 134 3.95 -24.44 12.38
CA LYS A 134 3.81 -25.76 11.76
C LYS A 134 5.17 -26.39 11.49
N SER A 135 6.14 -25.61 11.03
CA SER A 135 7.52 -26.06 10.79
C SER A 135 8.25 -26.45 12.08
N ALA A 136 7.88 -25.86 13.21
CA ALA A 136 8.36 -26.21 14.55
C ALA A 136 7.58 -27.39 15.18
N GLY A 137 6.63 -28.00 14.45
CA GLY A 137 5.80 -29.12 14.94
C GLY A 137 4.55 -28.68 15.71
N ILE A 138 4.27 -27.37 15.80
CA ILE A 138 3.09 -26.82 16.46
C ILE A 138 2.01 -26.58 15.41
N VAL A 139 1.00 -27.46 15.37
CA VAL A 139 -0.15 -27.33 14.47
C VAL A 139 -1.27 -26.61 15.18
N LEU A 140 -1.60 -25.40 14.74
CA LEU A 140 -2.75 -24.66 15.22
C LEU A 140 -4.04 -25.13 14.50
N PRO A 141 -5.19 -25.20 15.18
CA PRO A 141 -6.45 -25.61 14.55
C PRO A 141 -6.88 -24.63 13.45
N ALA A 142 -7.28 -25.17 12.29
CA ALA A 142 -7.72 -24.39 11.14
C ALA A 142 -8.89 -23.44 11.46
N GLU A 143 -9.75 -23.84 12.40
CA GLU A 143 -10.87 -23.04 12.93
C GLU A 143 -10.43 -21.66 13.42
N TYR A 144 -9.22 -21.53 13.99
CA TYR A 144 -8.71 -20.27 14.54
C TYR A 144 -7.62 -19.61 13.69
N THR A 145 -7.26 -20.18 12.55
CA THR A 145 -6.21 -19.62 11.68
C THR A 145 -6.72 -19.22 10.30
N MET A 146 -7.92 -19.66 9.93
CA MET A 146 -8.54 -19.38 8.62
C MET A 146 -9.83 -18.59 8.79
N VAL A 147 -10.18 -17.81 7.78
CA VAL A 147 -11.45 -17.06 7.76
C VAL A 147 -12.62 -17.97 7.36
N PRO A 148 -13.89 -17.60 7.62
CA PRO A 148 -15.06 -18.41 7.27
C PRO A 148 -15.14 -18.84 5.81
N ALA A 149 -14.81 -17.94 4.88
CA ALA A 149 -14.84 -18.24 3.46
C ALA A 149 -13.79 -19.29 3.04
N ASP A 150 -12.73 -19.47 3.82
CA ASP A 150 -11.67 -20.46 3.58
C ASP A 150 -11.85 -21.73 4.45
N GLY A 151 -12.97 -21.84 5.20
CA GLY A 151 -13.31 -23.01 6.01
C GLY A 151 -12.93 -22.93 7.50
N GLY A 152 -12.45 -21.78 7.99
CA GLY A 152 -12.22 -21.54 9.42
C GLY A 152 -13.40 -20.83 10.12
N LEU A 153 -13.21 -20.38 11.36
CA LEU A 153 -14.15 -19.52 12.07
C LEU A 153 -13.66 -18.07 12.09
N VAL A 154 -12.36 -17.88 12.35
CA VAL A 154 -11.72 -16.57 12.44
C VAL A 154 -10.21 -16.71 12.28
N ASN A 155 -9.57 -15.77 11.57
CA ASN A 155 -8.12 -15.67 11.55
C ASN A 155 -7.62 -14.98 12.83
N LEU A 156 -7.53 -15.73 13.93
CA LEU A 156 -7.18 -15.21 15.23
C LEU A 156 -5.77 -14.59 15.31
N PRO A 157 -4.70 -15.16 14.70
CA PRO A 157 -3.39 -14.52 14.74
C PRO A 157 -3.40 -13.14 14.06
N ALA A 158 -4.15 -12.96 12.97
CA ALA A 158 -4.32 -11.66 12.32
C ALA A 158 -5.03 -10.64 13.22
N VAL A 159 -6.08 -11.06 13.94
CA VAL A 159 -6.78 -10.23 14.93
C VAL A 159 -5.83 -9.81 16.05
N LEU A 160 -5.06 -10.76 16.60
CA LEU A 160 -4.17 -10.52 17.73
C LEU A 160 -3.02 -9.56 17.39
N ILE A 161 -2.37 -9.72 16.23
CA ILE A 161 -1.31 -8.79 15.83
C ILE A 161 -1.86 -7.39 15.58
N THR A 162 -3.01 -7.26 14.93
CA THR A 162 -3.65 -5.95 14.72
C THR A 162 -4.02 -5.29 16.05
N GLY A 163 -4.58 -6.04 17.00
CA GLY A 163 -4.88 -5.53 18.34
C GLY A 163 -3.63 -5.07 19.10
N PHE A 164 -2.56 -5.85 19.02
CA PHE A 164 -1.26 -5.50 19.61
C PHE A 164 -0.69 -4.22 19.01
N LEU A 165 -0.66 -4.09 17.68
CA LEU A 165 -0.14 -2.89 17.03
C LEU A 165 -1.05 -1.67 17.26
N THR A 166 -2.38 -1.86 17.35
CA THR A 166 -3.31 -0.80 17.76
C THR A 166 -2.94 -0.27 19.15
N PHE A 167 -2.66 -1.17 20.10
CA PHE A 167 -2.23 -0.79 21.44
C PHE A 167 -0.91 0.01 21.41
N LEU A 168 0.08 -0.43 20.64
CA LEU A 168 1.35 0.29 20.48
C LEU A 168 1.15 1.69 19.88
N LEU A 169 0.31 1.83 18.85
CA LEU A 169 0.00 3.11 18.22
C LEU A 169 -0.73 4.06 19.18
N VAL A 170 -1.67 3.57 19.98
CA VAL A 170 -2.35 4.37 21.01
C VAL A 170 -1.35 4.89 22.05
N ARG A 171 -0.40 4.05 22.45
CA ARG A 171 0.70 4.40 23.38
C ARG A 171 1.71 5.39 22.80
N GLY A 172 1.61 5.71 21.51
CA GLY A 172 2.50 6.65 20.84
C GLY A 172 3.84 6.06 20.43
N VAL A 173 3.91 4.74 20.29
CA VAL A 173 5.07 4.11 19.65
C VAL A 173 5.09 4.56 18.19
N ARG A 174 6.14 5.29 17.83
CA ARG A 174 6.46 5.67 16.46
C ARG A 174 7.69 4.88 16.05
N GLU A 175 7.77 4.48 14.79
CA GLU A 175 9.01 3.90 14.30
C GLU A 175 10.12 4.95 14.31
N SER A 176 11.26 4.60 14.89
CA SER A 176 12.48 5.35 14.68
C SER A 176 13.00 5.07 13.28
N VAL A 177 13.50 6.08 12.58
CA VAL A 177 14.15 5.93 11.26
C VAL A 177 15.21 4.82 11.29
N THR A 178 15.96 4.68 12.39
CA THR A 178 16.97 3.62 12.56
C THR A 178 16.34 2.23 12.64
N VAL A 179 15.24 2.08 13.38
CA VAL A 179 14.53 0.80 13.51
C VAL A 179 13.95 0.39 12.16
N ASN A 180 13.34 1.33 11.44
CA ASN A 180 12.82 1.06 10.10
C ASN A 180 13.95 0.61 9.14
N LYS A 181 15.11 1.29 9.13
CA LYS A 181 16.27 0.86 8.30
C LYS A 181 16.69 -0.58 8.58
N ILE A 182 16.75 -0.97 9.86
CA ILE A 182 17.11 -2.35 10.26
C ILE A 182 16.05 -3.33 9.73
N LEU A 183 14.77 -3.03 9.90
CA LEU A 183 13.67 -3.92 9.48
C LEU A 183 13.57 -4.04 7.95
N VAL A 184 13.88 -2.97 7.21
CA VAL A 184 14.07 -3.01 5.74
C VAL A 184 15.26 -3.89 5.36
N GLY A 185 16.37 -3.77 6.08
CA GLY A 185 17.51 -4.67 5.90
C GLY A 185 17.15 -6.14 6.11
N VAL A 186 16.40 -6.45 7.18
CA VAL A 186 15.96 -7.83 7.49
C VAL A 186 15.06 -8.40 6.41
N LYS A 187 14.06 -7.65 5.91
CA LYS A 187 13.17 -8.15 4.86
C LYS A 187 13.89 -8.33 3.51
N LEU A 188 14.82 -7.43 3.17
CA LEU A 188 15.64 -7.57 1.97
C LEU A 188 16.58 -8.78 2.07
N LEU A 189 17.22 -8.97 3.24
CA LEU A 189 18.06 -10.13 3.49
C LEU A 189 17.28 -11.43 3.31
N ALA A 190 16.03 -11.51 3.78
CA ALA A 190 15.17 -12.67 3.58
C ALA A 190 14.90 -12.94 2.09
N ILE A 191 14.61 -11.90 1.30
CA ILE A 191 14.42 -12.03 -0.16
C ILE A 191 15.71 -12.50 -0.83
N PHE A 192 16.85 -11.89 -0.53
CA PHE A 192 18.13 -12.27 -1.12
C PHE A 192 18.53 -13.69 -0.71
N LEU A 193 18.26 -14.11 0.53
CA LEU A 193 18.50 -15.48 0.98
C LEU A 193 17.63 -16.48 0.20
N PHE A 194 16.36 -16.18 -0.01
CA PHE A 194 15.48 -16.99 -0.85
C PHE A 194 16.05 -17.13 -2.27
N LEU A 195 16.38 -16.00 -2.91
CA LEU A 195 16.95 -16.00 -4.27
C LEU A 195 18.27 -16.78 -4.33
N PHE A 196 19.15 -16.61 -3.35
CA PHE A 196 20.44 -17.29 -3.30
C PHE A 196 20.29 -18.81 -3.17
N LEU A 197 19.35 -19.30 -2.34
CA LEU A 197 19.14 -20.73 -2.12
C LEU A 197 18.36 -21.40 -3.25
N ALA A 198 17.36 -20.73 -3.81
CA ALA A 198 16.43 -21.33 -4.77
C ALA A 198 16.75 -21.03 -6.25
N ALA A 199 17.47 -19.94 -6.58
CA ALA A 199 17.79 -19.64 -7.98
C ALA A 199 18.66 -20.72 -8.66
N PRO A 200 19.67 -21.32 -8.00
CA PRO A 200 20.49 -22.37 -8.63
C PRO A 200 19.74 -23.66 -8.96
N THR A 201 18.56 -23.88 -8.37
CA THR A 201 17.76 -25.10 -8.53
C THR A 201 16.58 -24.92 -9.48
N VAL A 202 16.46 -23.76 -10.14
CA VAL A 202 15.41 -23.49 -11.13
C VAL A 202 15.49 -24.48 -12.29
N ASP A 203 14.35 -25.13 -12.58
CA ASP A 203 14.15 -25.93 -13.78
C ASP A 203 13.27 -25.14 -14.77
N PRO A 204 13.82 -24.67 -15.90
CA PRO A 204 13.05 -23.96 -16.92
C PRO A 204 11.85 -24.72 -17.47
N ALA A 205 11.81 -26.06 -17.34
CA ALA A 205 10.65 -26.86 -17.74
C ALA A 205 9.37 -26.46 -16.97
N ASN A 206 9.49 -25.97 -15.74
CA ASN A 206 8.36 -25.48 -14.96
C ASN A 206 7.76 -24.17 -15.51
N TRP A 207 8.45 -23.49 -16.42
CA TRP A 207 7.91 -22.34 -17.14
C TRP A 207 7.09 -22.71 -18.37
N GLU A 208 6.94 -24.00 -18.69
CA GLU A 208 6.05 -24.46 -19.76
C GLU A 208 4.77 -25.10 -19.18
N PRO A 209 3.57 -24.61 -19.56
CA PRO A 209 3.30 -23.44 -20.39
C PRO A 209 3.55 -22.11 -19.67
N PHE A 210 4.09 -21.11 -20.38
CA PHE A 210 4.44 -19.80 -19.77
C PHE A 210 3.22 -18.96 -19.44
N MET A 211 2.23 -18.94 -20.34
CA MET A 211 0.96 -18.22 -20.18
C MET A 211 -0.22 -19.22 -20.19
N PRO A 212 -0.39 -20.04 -19.13
CA PRO A 212 -1.47 -21.04 -19.08
C PRO A 212 -2.86 -20.41 -19.17
N PHE A 213 -3.00 -19.18 -18.68
CA PHE A 213 -4.25 -18.41 -18.66
C PHE A 213 -4.32 -17.35 -19.78
N GLY A 214 -3.37 -17.39 -20.73
CA GLY A 214 -3.24 -16.39 -21.78
C GLY A 214 -2.98 -14.97 -21.28
N PHE A 215 -3.04 -13.99 -22.19
CA PHE A 215 -2.80 -12.58 -21.83
C PHE A 215 -3.90 -12.01 -20.92
N ALA A 216 -5.13 -12.51 -21.01
CA ALA A 216 -6.21 -12.12 -20.10
C ALA A 216 -5.86 -12.43 -18.64
N GLY A 217 -5.27 -13.60 -18.38
CA GLY A 217 -4.75 -13.98 -17.07
C GLY A 217 -3.60 -13.10 -16.58
N VAL A 218 -2.69 -12.71 -17.48
CA VAL A 218 -1.61 -11.75 -17.17
C VAL A 218 -2.18 -10.39 -16.76
N SER A 219 -3.21 -9.89 -17.45
CA SER A 219 -3.84 -8.61 -17.10
C SER A 219 -4.61 -8.67 -15.78
N ALA A 220 -5.32 -9.77 -15.51
CA ALA A 220 -5.99 -9.99 -14.22
C ALA A 220 -4.97 -10.15 -13.08
N GLY A 221 -3.87 -10.89 -13.31
CA GLY A 221 -2.75 -11.02 -12.39
C GLY A 221 -2.10 -9.67 -12.07
N ALA A 222 -1.99 -8.77 -13.06
CA ALA A 222 -1.50 -7.41 -12.84
C ALA A 222 -2.42 -6.60 -11.91
N ALA A 223 -3.74 -6.81 -11.99
CA ALA A 223 -4.71 -6.15 -11.12
C ALA A 223 -4.70 -6.65 -9.69
N VAL A 224 -4.39 -7.93 -9.46
CA VAL A 224 -4.17 -8.47 -8.11
C VAL A 224 -2.83 -7.97 -7.56
N ILE A 225 -1.76 -8.07 -8.37
CA ILE A 225 -0.39 -7.83 -7.89
C ILE A 225 0.00 -6.34 -7.84
N ILE A 226 -0.82 -5.44 -8.40
CA ILE A 226 -0.67 -4.00 -8.17
C ILE A 226 -0.68 -3.68 -6.66
N PHE A 227 -1.33 -4.52 -5.85
CA PHE A 227 -1.26 -4.49 -4.39
C PHE A 227 0.19 -4.41 -3.88
N ALA A 228 1.11 -5.14 -4.52
CA ALA A 228 2.51 -5.21 -4.14
C ALA A 228 3.28 -3.90 -4.34
N TYR A 229 2.73 -2.96 -5.12
CA TYR A 229 3.30 -1.63 -5.36
C TYR A 229 2.58 -0.52 -4.59
N LEU A 230 1.57 -0.86 -3.78
CA LEU A 230 0.84 0.13 -2.99
C LEU A 230 1.75 0.71 -1.90
N GLY A 231 1.49 1.97 -1.55
CA GLY A 231 2.26 2.71 -0.56
C GLY A 231 3.42 3.53 -1.13
N VAL A 232 3.64 3.54 -2.45
CA VAL A 232 4.52 4.53 -3.10
C VAL A 232 4.09 5.97 -2.78
N ASP A 233 2.79 6.23 -2.65
CA ASP A 233 2.24 7.51 -2.20
C ASP A 233 2.60 7.86 -0.75
N SER A 234 2.79 6.85 0.10
CA SER A 234 3.19 7.08 1.49
C SER A 234 4.60 7.67 1.59
N ILE A 235 5.47 7.41 0.59
CA ILE A 235 6.79 8.03 0.48
C ILE A 235 6.64 9.56 0.41
N ALA A 236 5.59 10.06 -0.24
CA ALA A 236 5.33 11.49 -0.34
C ALA A 236 5.07 12.14 1.03
N THR A 237 4.62 11.38 2.02
CA THR A 237 4.44 11.90 3.39
C THR A 237 5.76 12.24 4.09
N ALA A 238 6.88 11.66 3.63
CA ALA A 238 8.22 11.97 4.12
C ALA A 238 8.80 13.28 3.55
N ALA A 239 8.08 13.95 2.63
CA ALA A 239 8.56 15.18 1.99
C ALA A 239 8.93 16.29 3.00
N GLU A 240 8.21 16.41 4.13
CA GLU A 240 8.52 17.37 5.20
C GLU A 240 9.85 17.09 5.91
N GLU A 241 10.27 15.82 5.93
CA GLU A 241 11.48 15.33 6.63
C GLU A 241 12.68 15.17 5.68
N THR A 242 12.49 15.41 4.38
CA THR A 242 13.51 15.28 3.33
C THR A 242 14.34 16.56 3.18
N LYS A 243 15.66 16.41 3.06
CA LYS A 243 16.63 17.54 2.96
C LYS A 243 16.43 18.34 1.68
N ASN A 244 16.42 17.67 0.52
CA ASN A 244 16.16 18.29 -0.77
C ASN A 244 14.98 17.59 -1.48
N PRO A 245 13.72 17.93 -1.12
CA PRO A 245 12.55 17.26 -1.69
C PRO A 245 12.45 17.33 -3.21
N ALA A 246 13.08 18.32 -3.84
CA ALA A 246 13.11 18.50 -5.29
C ALA A 246 13.81 17.35 -6.03
N HIS A 247 14.85 16.81 -5.42
CA HIS A 247 15.71 15.79 -6.02
C HIS A 247 15.54 14.43 -5.33
N ASP A 248 15.54 14.43 -4.00
CA ASP A 248 15.54 13.20 -3.21
C ASP A 248 14.21 12.44 -3.29
N MET A 249 13.07 13.15 -3.41
CA MET A 249 11.75 12.51 -3.51
C MET A 249 11.56 11.79 -4.84
N PRO A 250 11.74 12.43 -6.02
CA PRO A 250 11.62 11.72 -7.29
C PRO A 250 12.60 10.56 -7.41
N THR A 251 13.88 10.76 -7.02
CA THR A 251 14.88 9.70 -7.05
C THR A 251 14.49 8.54 -6.13
N GLY A 252 14.05 8.81 -4.90
CA GLY A 252 13.67 7.78 -3.94
C GLY A 252 12.43 6.98 -4.37
N ILE A 253 11.42 7.66 -4.89
CA ILE A 253 10.19 7.04 -5.40
C ILE A 253 10.50 6.10 -6.58
N ILE A 254 11.23 6.60 -7.59
CA ILE A 254 11.53 5.81 -8.79
C ILE A 254 12.51 4.67 -8.48
N ALA A 255 13.56 4.93 -7.69
CA ALA A 255 14.54 3.92 -7.35
C ALA A 255 13.91 2.79 -6.51
N SER A 256 13.07 3.12 -5.54
CA SER A 256 12.37 2.10 -4.74
C SER A 256 11.43 1.25 -5.60
N LEU A 257 10.66 1.88 -6.51
CA LEU A 257 9.81 1.16 -7.46
C LEU A 257 10.64 0.19 -8.32
N LEU A 258 11.69 0.66 -8.99
CA LEU A 258 12.52 -0.17 -9.87
C LEU A 258 13.19 -1.34 -9.14
N ILE A 259 13.75 -1.09 -7.95
CA ILE A 259 14.38 -2.14 -7.13
C ILE A 259 13.34 -3.19 -6.75
N CYS A 260 12.15 -2.78 -6.29
CA CYS A 260 11.09 -3.71 -5.93
C CYS A 260 10.61 -4.51 -7.14
N THR A 261 10.41 -3.88 -8.30
CA THR A 261 10.02 -4.55 -9.54
C THR A 261 11.00 -5.65 -9.93
N LEU A 262 12.31 -5.37 -9.90
CA LEU A 262 13.33 -6.37 -10.21
C LEU A 262 13.30 -7.54 -9.24
N LEU A 263 13.16 -7.26 -7.94
CA LEU A 263 13.03 -8.30 -6.91
C LEU A 263 11.75 -9.13 -7.10
N TYR A 264 10.63 -8.50 -7.44
CA TYR A 264 9.34 -9.16 -7.63
C TYR A 264 9.37 -10.10 -8.83
N ILE A 265 9.92 -9.65 -9.96
CA ILE A 265 10.11 -10.48 -11.15
C ILE A 265 11.07 -11.63 -10.83
N ALA A 266 12.20 -11.37 -10.16
CA ALA A 266 13.17 -12.40 -9.80
C ALA A 266 12.56 -13.46 -8.86
N VAL A 267 11.85 -13.04 -7.81
CA VAL A 267 11.19 -13.98 -6.88
C VAL A 267 10.14 -14.80 -7.60
N THR A 268 9.35 -14.19 -8.48
CA THR A 268 8.34 -14.90 -9.28
C THR A 268 8.97 -15.93 -10.21
N ALA A 269 10.04 -15.56 -10.92
CA ALA A 269 10.78 -16.44 -11.82
C ALA A 269 11.35 -17.65 -11.07
N VAL A 270 12.02 -17.40 -9.94
CA VAL A 270 12.62 -18.45 -9.12
C VAL A 270 11.54 -19.35 -8.50
N MET A 271 10.46 -18.78 -7.99
CA MET A 271 9.39 -19.52 -7.36
C MET A 271 8.68 -20.45 -8.36
N THR A 272 8.23 -19.90 -9.50
CA THR A 272 7.56 -20.67 -10.56
C THR A 272 8.51 -21.60 -11.32
N GLY A 273 9.82 -21.36 -11.28
CA GLY A 273 10.83 -22.23 -11.88
C GLY A 273 11.23 -23.42 -11.00
N ASN A 274 11.02 -23.36 -9.69
CA ASN A 274 11.31 -24.47 -8.77
C ASN A 274 10.09 -25.34 -8.50
N VAL A 275 8.89 -24.76 -8.48
CA VAL A 275 7.65 -25.47 -8.16
C VAL A 275 6.59 -25.08 -9.18
N SER A 276 5.82 -26.07 -9.66
CA SER A 276 4.69 -25.83 -10.56
C SER A 276 3.75 -24.77 -9.99
N TYR A 277 3.34 -23.82 -10.84
CA TYR A 277 2.49 -22.70 -10.43
C TYR A 277 1.20 -23.17 -9.75
N THR A 278 0.69 -24.36 -10.09
CA THR A 278 -0.51 -24.97 -9.49
C THR A 278 -0.40 -25.27 -7.99
N GLN A 279 0.81 -25.39 -7.45
CA GLN A 279 1.05 -25.67 -6.03
C GLN A 279 1.36 -24.39 -5.22
N LEU A 280 1.41 -23.24 -5.89
CA LEU A 280 1.77 -21.96 -5.27
C LEU A 280 0.59 -21.24 -4.62
N ASP A 281 -0.63 -21.79 -4.73
CA ASP A 281 -1.81 -21.30 -4.01
C ASP A 281 -1.76 -21.73 -2.53
N ASN A 282 -0.82 -21.14 -1.81
CA ASN A 282 -0.61 -21.38 -0.40
C ASN A 282 -0.31 -20.07 0.33
N ALA A 283 -0.37 -20.14 1.66
CA ALA A 283 -0.37 -18.95 2.50
C ALA A 283 1.03 -18.31 2.66
N GLU A 284 2.12 -19.03 2.38
CA GLU A 284 3.51 -18.58 2.56
C GLU A 284 4.44 -19.07 1.44
N PRO A 285 4.16 -18.75 0.17
CA PRO A 285 4.73 -19.41 -1.01
C PRO A 285 6.25 -19.35 -1.07
N VAL A 286 6.87 -18.24 -0.65
CA VAL A 286 8.33 -18.09 -0.61
C VAL A 286 8.97 -19.06 0.39
N ALA A 287 8.38 -19.22 1.58
CA ALA A 287 8.87 -20.16 2.59
C ALA A 287 8.53 -21.61 2.21
N PHE A 288 7.39 -21.83 1.56
CA PHE A 288 6.96 -23.12 1.04
C PHE A 288 7.96 -23.68 0.01
N VAL A 289 8.35 -22.90 -1.01
CA VAL A 289 9.31 -23.36 -2.03
C VAL A 289 10.63 -23.81 -1.39
N LEU A 290 11.16 -23.08 -0.41
CA LEU A 290 12.38 -23.51 0.29
C LEU A 290 12.20 -24.83 1.05
N ARG A 291 11.00 -25.12 1.59
CA ARG A 291 10.73 -26.41 2.25
C ARG A 291 10.64 -27.55 1.25
N GLU A 292 10.00 -27.32 0.10
CA GLU A 292 9.92 -28.32 -0.98
C GLU A 292 11.32 -28.66 -1.52
N LEU A 293 12.22 -27.67 -1.61
CA LEU A 293 13.62 -27.88 -1.97
C LEU A 293 14.48 -28.51 -0.84
N GLY A 294 13.91 -28.76 0.35
CA GLY A 294 14.61 -29.34 1.49
C GLY A 294 15.36 -28.34 2.38
N TYR A 295 15.37 -27.04 2.05
CA TYR A 295 16.01 -25.97 2.82
C TYR A 295 15.16 -25.53 4.03
N ARG A 296 14.88 -26.43 4.97
CA ARG A 296 14.03 -26.16 6.16
C ARG A 296 14.51 -24.97 7.01
N PHE A 297 15.81 -24.88 7.28
CA PHE A 297 16.37 -23.75 8.03
C PHE A 297 16.27 -22.45 7.23
N GLY A 298 16.57 -22.48 5.93
CA GLY A 298 16.41 -21.33 5.03
C GLY A 298 14.96 -20.82 5.02
N SER A 299 14.00 -21.73 4.92
CA SER A 299 12.56 -21.41 5.01
C SER A 299 12.20 -20.71 6.33
N ALA A 300 12.69 -21.20 7.47
CA ALA A 300 12.43 -20.60 8.77
C ALA A 300 13.02 -19.18 8.89
N VAL A 301 14.24 -18.97 8.39
CA VAL A 301 14.88 -17.64 8.39
C VAL A 301 14.13 -16.67 7.49
N VAL A 302 13.76 -17.10 6.28
CA VAL A 302 12.99 -16.27 5.34
C VAL A 302 11.61 -15.96 5.90
N GLY A 303 10.92 -16.94 6.49
CA GLY A 303 9.62 -16.75 7.13
C GLY A 303 9.68 -15.78 8.31
N THR A 304 10.72 -15.87 9.15
CA THR A 304 10.94 -14.92 10.24
C THR A 304 11.20 -13.50 9.72
N GLY A 305 11.99 -13.36 8.65
CA GLY A 305 12.22 -12.09 8.00
C GLY A 305 10.95 -11.49 7.38
N ALA A 306 10.08 -12.33 6.80
CA ALA A 306 8.78 -11.94 6.30
C ALA A 306 7.88 -11.44 7.44
N ILE A 307 7.78 -12.16 8.56
CA ILE A 307 7.01 -11.73 9.76
C ILE A 307 7.47 -10.35 10.24
N ALA A 308 8.79 -10.14 10.36
CA ALA A 308 9.34 -8.84 10.76
C ALA A 308 8.98 -7.73 9.76
N GLY A 309 9.13 -8.00 8.45
CA GLY A 309 8.79 -7.05 7.39
C GLY A 309 7.30 -6.73 7.34
N LEU A 310 6.42 -7.72 7.45
CA LEU A 310 4.97 -7.54 7.43
C LEU A 310 4.48 -6.75 8.65
N THR A 311 5.11 -6.95 9.82
CA THR A 311 4.81 -6.16 11.02
C THR A 311 5.02 -4.66 10.78
N THR A 312 6.11 -4.27 10.11
CA THR A 312 6.36 -2.86 9.77
C THR A 312 5.32 -2.29 8.82
N VAL A 313 4.96 -3.02 7.78
CA VAL A 313 4.00 -2.55 6.77
C VAL A 313 2.62 -2.37 7.43
N LEU A 314 2.23 -3.29 8.30
CA LEU A 314 0.98 -3.22 9.05
C LEU A 314 0.93 -1.96 9.94
N LEU A 315 2.00 -1.71 10.69
CA LEU A 315 2.09 -0.54 11.55
C LEU A 315 2.05 0.77 10.74
N VAL A 316 2.74 0.83 9.60
CA VAL A 316 2.74 1.99 8.70
C VAL A 316 1.34 2.25 8.12
N MET A 317 0.62 1.23 7.65
CA MET A 317 -0.72 1.40 7.09
C MET A 317 -1.72 1.89 8.14
N MET A 318 -1.73 1.30 9.33
CA MET A 318 -2.61 1.74 10.43
C MET A 318 -2.29 3.18 10.88
N TYR A 319 -1.01 3.54 10.87
CA TYR A 319 -0.57 4.90 11.17
C TYR A 319 -0.99 5.91 10.09
N ALA A 320 -0.78 5.59 8.81
CA ALA A 320 -1.17 6.42 7.68
C ALA A 320 -2.68 6.69 7.67
N GLN A 321 -3.49 5.66 7.92
CA GLN A 321 -4.93 5.80 8.03
C GLN A 321 -5.37 6.77 9.12
N THR A 322 -4.78 6.61 10.31
CA THR A 322 -5.08 7.45 11.46
C THR A 322 -4.76 8.93 11.15
N ARG A 323 -3.67 9.19 10.42
CA ARG A 323 -3.29 10.54 9.97
C ARG A 323 -4.22 11.09 8.89
N ALA A 324 -4.68 10.26 7.95
CA ALA A 324 -5.64 10.68 6.94
C ALA A 324 -6.93 11.20 7.58
N PHE A 325 -7.49 10.45 8.53
CA PHE A 325 -8.64 10.90 9.32
C PHE A 325 -8.37 12.20 10.08
N TYR A 326 -7.19 12.31 10.70
CA TYR A 326 -6.81 13.52 11.42
C TYR A 326 -6.77 14.74 10.50
N ALA A 327 -6.18 14.62 9.31
CA ALA A 327 -6.15 15.69 8.31
C ALA A 327 -7.56 16.09 7.86
N MET A 328 -8.42 15.12 7.50
CA MET A 328 -9.80 15.38 7.12
C MET A 328 -10.63 16.03 8.24
N SER A 329 -10.36 15.66 9.50
CA SER A 329 -11.02 16.28 10.66
C SER A 329 -10.54 17.71 10.91
N ARG A 330 -9.27 18.01 10.63
CA ARG A 330 -8.70 19.36 10.72
C ARG A 330 -9.38 20.29 9.73
N ASP A 331 -9.68 19.79 8.53
CA ASP A 331 -10.36 20.54 7.46
C ASP A 331 -11.90 20.60 7.65
N GLY A 332 -12.42 19.97 8.71
CA GLY A 332 -13.83 20.05 9.12
C GLY A 332 -14.76 19.04 8.44
N LEU A 333 -14.22 18.21 7.53
CA LEU A 333 -14.99 17.21 6.78
C LEU A 333 -15.43 16.01 7.65
N ILE A 334 -14.74 15.80 8.78
CA ILE A 334 -15.06 14.75 9.76
C ILE A 334 -15.17 15.39 11.15
N PRO A 335 -16.08 14.93 12.03
CA PRO A 335 -16.21 15.47 13.39
C PRO A 335 -14.89 15.43 14.18
N GLN A 336 -14.44 16.60 14.65
CA GLN A 336 -13.17 16.74 15.39
C GLN A 336 -13.10 15.88 16.66
N GLY A 337 -14.24 15.59 17.29
CA GLY A 337 -14.31 14.75 18.49
C GLY A 337 -13.86 13.30 18.29
N VAL A 338 -13.92 12.81 17.04
CA VAL A 338 -13.44 11.46 16.65
C VAL A 338 -11.91 11.43 16.63
N CYS A 339 -11.27 12.54 16.28
CA CYS A 339 -9.81 12.67 16.20
C CYS A 339 -9.18 13.30 17.46
N LYS A 340 -9.83 13.16 18.62
CA LYS A 340 -9.35 13.74 19.88
C LYS A 340 -7.97 13.19 20.27
N ILE A 341 -7.03 14.11 20.52
CA ILE A 341 -5.67 13.78 20.94
C ILE A 341 -5.65 13.36 22.41
N HIS A 342 -4.89 12.30 22.71
CA HIS A 342 -4.67 11.80 24.06
C HIS A 342 -3.75 12.76 24.83
N PRO A 343 -4.10 13.18 26.06
CA PRO A 343 -3.34 14.19 26.81
C PRO A 343 -1.91 13.76 27.14
N LYS A 344 -1.69 12.48 27.47
CA LYS A 344 -0.37 11.92 27.81
C LYS A 344 0.50 11.53 26.61
N TYR A 345 -0.05 10.83 25.61
CA TYR A 345 0.73 10.26 24.50
C TYR A 345 0.73 11.13 23.23
N ALA A 346 -0.04 12.23 23.21
CA ALA A 346 -0.19 13.10 22.05
C ALA A 346 -0.58 12.35 20.75
N THR A 347 -1.38 11.29 20.89
CA THR A 347 -1.87 10.45 19.78
C THR A 347 -3.38 10.57 19.62
N PRO A 348 -3.92 10.48 18.40
CA PRO A 348 -5.37 10.50 18.14
C PRO A 348 -6.02 9.14 18.51
N HIS A 349 -5.97 8.79 19.80
CA HIS A 349 -6.33 7.46 20.32
C HIS A 349 -7.71 6.94 19.94
N ARG A 350 -8.74 7.81 19.89
CA ARG A 350 -10.12 7.37 19.60
C ARG A 350 -10.24 6.79 18.21
N ILE A 351 -9.77 7.52 17.20
CA ILE A 351 -9.80 7.04 15.83
C ILE A 351 -8.85 5.86 15.63
N THR A 352 -7.69 5.81 16.30
CA THR A 352 -6.81 4.64 16.27
C THR A 352 -7.50 3.37 16.78
N VAL A 353 -8.28 3.47 17.86
CA VAL A 353 -9.04 2.31 18.39
C VAL A 353 -10.18 1.92 17.45
N ILE A 354 -10.93 2.87 16.90
CA ILE A 354 -12.02 2.61 15.94
C ILE A 354 -11.48 1.90 14.70
N VAL A 355 -10.39 2.44 14.14
CA VAL A 355 -9.70 1.88 12.98
C VAL A 355 -9.14 0.51 13.31
N GLY A 356 -8.40 0.37 14.41
CA GLY A 356 -7.82 -0.91 14.83
C GLY A 356 -8.88 -1.98 15.01
N PHE A 357 -10.03 -1.64 15.57
CA PHE A 357 -11.18 -2.54 15.67
C PHE A 357 -11.75 -2.95 14.32
N ALA A 358 -11.93 -1.99 13.39
CA ALA A 358 -12.37 -2.30 12.03
C ALA A 358 -11.38 -3.23 11.31
N VAL A 359 -10.07 -2.96 11.41
CA VAL A 359 -9.02 -3.81 10.81
C VAL A 359 -9.01 -5.19 11.44
N MET A 360 -9.20 -5.32 12.76
CA MET A 360 -9.32 -6.63 13.43
C MET A 360 -10.50 -7.44 12.89
N LEU A 361 -11.67 -6.81 12.71
CA LEU A 361 -12.82 -7.49 12.13
C LEU A 361 -12.57 -7.91 10.67
N ILE A 362 -12.04 -7.00 9.85
CA ILE A 362 -11.81 -7.29 8.44
C ILE A 362 -10.76 -8.40 8.29
N SER A 363 -9.62 -8.31 8.99
CA SER A 363 -8.54 -9.31 8.93
C SER A 363 -8.93 -10.67 9.51
N GLY A 364 -9.83 -10.68 10.49
CA GLY A 364 -10.34 -11.90 11.12
C GLY A 364 -11.34 -12.68 10.26
N PHE A 365 -12.11 -12.00 9.41
CA PHE A 365 -13.28 -12.60 8.74
C PHE A 365 -13.27 -12.52 7.21
N THR A 366 -12.35 -11.78 6.60
CA THR A 366 -12.35 -11.55 5.15
C THR A 366 -11.11 -12.17 4.47
N PRO A 367 -11.28 -12.91 3.37
CA PRO A 367 -10.17 -13.46 2.59
C PRO A 367 -9.18 -12.40 2.10
N ILE A 368 -7.90 -12.78 2.04
CA ILE A 368 -6.79 -11.88 1.69
C ILE A 368 -6.89 -11.31 0.27
N ASN A 369 -7.35 -12.12 -0.69
CA ASN A 369 -7.55 -11.72 -2.08
C ASN A 369 -8.63 -10.63 -2.20
N VAL A 370 -9.74 -10.78 -1.47
CA VAL A 370 -10.85 -9.83 -1.46
C VAL A 370 -10.38 -8.46 -0.92
N VAL A 371 -9.67 -8.45 0.21
CA VAL A 371 -9.19 -7.18 0.79
C VAL A 371 -8.06 -6.56 -0.04
N ALA A 372 -7.24 -7.37 -0.72
CA ALA A 372 -6.19 -6.89 -1.61
C ALA A 372 -6.78 -6.21 -2.86
N GLU A 373 -7.75 -6.83 -3.54
CA GLU A 373 -8.46 -6.22 -4.68
C GLU A 373 -9.15 -4.91 -4.28
N MET A 374 -9.75 -4.88 -3.08
CA MET A 374 -10.42 -3.69 -2.55
C MET A 374 -9.44 -2.57 -2.21
N CYS A 375 -8.24 -2.91 -1.75
CA CYS A 375 -7.16 -1.94 -1.56
C CYS A 375 -6.77 -1.34 -2.91
N SER A 376 -6.49 -2.19 -3.89
CA SER A 376 -6.04 -1.81 -5.23
C SER A 376 -6.99 -0.85 -5.95
N VAL A 377 -8.30 -1.10 -5.93
CA VAL A 377 -9.27 -0.21 -6.59
C VAL A 377 -9.29 1.20 -5.99
N GLY A 378 -9.17 1.29 -4.66
CA GLY A 378 -9.13 2.57 -3.93
C GLY A 378 -7.88 3.38 -4.28
N THR A 379 -6.71 2.75 -4.28
CA THR A 379 -5.45 3.41 -4.63
C THR A 379 -5.44 3.84 -6.09
N LEU A 380 -5.86 2.98 -7.02
CA LEU A 380 -5.88 3.28 -8.44
C LEU A 380 -6.80 4.47 -8.74
N PHE A 381 -7.94 4.56 -8.07
CA PHE A 381 -8.80 5.74 -8.13
C PHE A 381 -8.08 7.01 -7.63
N ALA A 382 -7.40 6.94 -6.48
CA ALA A 382 -6.62 8.07 -5.95
C ALA A 382 -5.50 8.51 -6.90
N PHE A 383 -4.86 7.56 -7.59
CA PHE A 383 -3.83 7.82 -8.60
C PHE A 383 -4.38 8.49 -9.85
N ILE A 384 -5.56 8.08 -10.33
CA ILE A 384 -6.24 8.75 -11.44
C ILE A 384 -6.53 10.21 -11.08
N VAL A 385 -7.15 10.46 -9.92
CA VAL A 385 -7.48 11.82 -9.48
C VAL A 385 -6.22 12.68 -9.30
N SER A 386 -5.16 12.11 -8.72
CA SER A 386 -3.88 12.81 -8.54
C SER A 386 -3.22 13.17 -9.88
N SER A 387 -3.27 12.28 -10.85
CA SER A 387 -2.72 12.51 -12.20
C SER A 387 -3.49 13.58 -12.95
N ILE A 388 -4.82 13.59 -12.83
CA ILE A 388 -5.66 14.70 -13.31
C ILE A 388 -5.26 16.00 -12.59
N GLY A 389 -5.09 15.95 -11.27
CA GLY A 389 -4.69 17.08 -10.45
C GLY A 389 -3.40 17.75 -10.92
N VAL A 390 -2.35 16.99 -11.24
CA VAL A 390 -1.08 17.55 -11.73
C VAL A 390 -1.27 18.27 -13.05
N MET A 391 -2.01 17.66 -13.99
CA MET A 391 -2.30 18.25 -15.30
C MET A 391 -3.12 19.54 -15.18
N VAL A 392 -4.11 19.57 -14.27
CA VAL A 392 -4.91 20.77 -13.97
C VAL A 392 -4.04 21.86 -13.38
N MET A 393 -3.18 21.54 -12.40
CA MET A 393 -2.25 22.49 -11.79
C MET A 393 -1.27 23.08 -12.82
N ARG A 394 -0.86 22.30 -13.82
CA ARG A 394 -0.01 22.78 -14.91
C ARG A 394 -0.67 23.85 -15.77
N ARG A 395 -1.99 23.78 -15.96
CA ARG A 395 -2.79 24.77 -16.70
C ARG A 395 -3.16 25.98 -15.86
N LYS A 396 -3.63 25.74 -14.63
CA LYS A 396 -4.19 26.79 -13.77
C LYS A 396 -3.12 27.69 -13.16
N TYR A 397 -1.96 27.14 -12.83
CA TYR A 397 -0.88 27.88 -12.16
C TYR A 397 0.47 27.64 -12.86
N PRO A 398 0.64 28.08 -14.12
CA PRO A 398 1.82 27.77 -14.91
C PRO A 398 3.13 28.28 -14.27
N ASP A 399 3.08 29.41 -13.57
CA ASP A 399 4.26 30.11 -13.04
C ASP A 399 4.64 29.70 -11.61
N ILE A 400 3.89 28.79 -10.98
CA ILE A 400 4.26 28.26 -9.66
C ILE A 400 5.62 27.57 -9.72
N ASN A 401 6.46 27.83 -8.71
CA ASN A 401 7.73 27.17 -8.54
C ASN A 401 7.53 25.65 -8.40
N ARG A 402 8.16 24.87 -9.29
CA ARG A 402 8.08 23.41 -9.32
C ARG A 402 9.49 22.85 -9.18
N PRO A 403 9.91 22.47 -7.97
CA PRO A 403 11.26 22.00 -7.74
C PRO A 403 11.59 20.73 -8.53
N PHE A 404 10.61 19.84 -8.68
CA PHE A 404 10.63 18.77 -9.69
C PHE A 404 9.55 19.04 -10.74
N ARG A 405 9.88 18.81 -12.00
CA ARG A 405 8.98 19.05 -13.13
C ARG A 405 8.88 17.78 -13.97
N CYS A 406 7.74 17.12 -13.95
CA CYS A 406 7.52 15.87 -14.68
C CYS A 406 7.66 16.12 -16.20
N PRO A 407 8.53 15.37 -16.91
CA PRO A 407 8.66 15.46 -18.36
C PRO A 407 7.35 15.10 -19.06
N ALA A 408 6.98 15.87 -20.09
CA ALA A 408 5.79 15.61 -20.92
C ALA A 408 4.53 15.24 -20.09
N ILE A 409 4.21 16.03 -19.06
CA ILE A 409 3.16 15.72 -18.06
C ILE A 409 1.80 15.32 -18.65
N TYR A 410 1.39 15.87 -19.81
CA TYR A 410 0.13 15.45 -20.44
C TYR A 410 0.21 14.05 -21.05
N VAL A 411 1.38 13.61 -21.51
CA VAL A 411 1.61 12.22 -21.96
C VAL A 411 1.71 11.31 -20.74
N MET A 412 2.57 11.66 -19.76
CA MET A 412 2.75 10.84 -18.56
C MET A 412 1.44 10.72 -17.74
N GLY A 413 0.72 11.82 -17.57
CA GLY A 413 -0.55 11.86 -16.84
C GLY A 413 -1.67 11.10 -17.56
N THR A 414 -1.75 11.16 -18.89
CA THR A 414 -2.74 10.37 -19.64
C THR A 414 -2.41 8.88 -19.64
N LEU A 415 -1.13 8.51 -19.78
CA LEU A 415 -0.69 7.11 -19.65
C LEU A 415 -0.93 6.57 -18.25
N SER A 416 -0.72 7.40 -17.22
CA SER A 416 -1.06 7.03 -15.84
C SER A 416 -2.56 6.77 -15.68
N ILE A 417 -3.43 7.67 -16.16
CA ILE A 417 -4.88 7.48 -16.09
C ILE A 417 -5.31 6.23 -16.86
N ALA A 418 -4.81 6.07 -18.10
CA ALA A 418 -5.18 4.94 -18.96
C ALA A 418 -4.73 3.60 -18.37
N SER A 419 -3.51 3.52 -17.84
CA SER A 419 -2.99 2.30 -17.21
C SER A 419 -3.71 1.97 -15.90
N CYS A 420 -3.97 2.96 -15.03
CA CYS A 420 -4.76 2.74 -13.82
C CYS A 420 -6.19 2.28 -14.15
N ALA A 421 -6.85 2.93 -15.11
CA ALA A 421 -8.20 2.55 -15.53
C ALA A 421 -8.23 1.16 -16.16
N TYR A 422 -7.21 0.80 -16.94
CA TYR A 422 -7.06 -0.55 -17.50
C TYR A 422 -6.92 -1.61 -16.39
N ILE A 423 -6.09 -1.36 -15.37
CA ILE A 423 -5.93 -2.28 -14.25
C ILE A 423 -7.24 -2.39 -13.46
N MET A 424 -7.91 -1.26 -13.17
CA MET A 424 -9.22 -1.25 -12.50
C MET A 424 -10.28 -2.04 -13.27
N TYR A 425 -10.27 -1.97 -14.61
CA TYR A 425 -11.19 -2.73 -15.46
C TYR A 425 -11.02 -4.24 -15.32
N ASN A 426 -9.81 -4.72 -15.02
CA ASN A 426 -9.52 -6.15 -14.84
C ASN A 426 -9.79 -6.67 -13.42
N LEU A 427 -10.32 -5.83 -12.51
CA LEU A 427 -10.76 -6.26 -11.18
C LEU A 427 -12.12 -6.95 -11.23
N SER A 428 -12.43 -7.75 -10.21
CA SER A 428 -13.70 -8.48 -10.15
C SER A 428 -14.92 -7.55 -10.09
N ALA A 429 -16.07 -8.02 -10.59
CA ALA A 429 -17.33 -7.25 -10.53
C ALA A 429 -17.75 -6.95 -9.07
N MET A 430 -17.52 -7.89 -8.16
CA MET A 430 -17.76 -7.68 -6.72
C MET A 430 -16.92 -6.55 -6.14
N THR A 431 -15.67 -6.39 -6.60
CA THR A 431 -14.79 -5.29 -6.19
C THR A 431 -15.36 -3.94 -6.64
N TRP A 432 -15.93 -3.85 -7.84
CA TRP A 432 -16.63 -2.65 -8.32
C TRP A 432 -17.89 -2.33 -7.53
N GLU A 433 -18.73 -3.32 -7.26
CA GLU A 433 -19.95 -3.14 -6.45
C GLU A 433 -19.63 -2.56 -5.06
N ARG A 434 -18.65 -3.15 -4.38
CA ARG A 434 -18.20 -2.71 -3.06
C ARG A 434 -17.57 -1.32 -3.10
N PHE A 435 -16.80 -1.00 -4.13
CA PHE A 435 -16.20 0.32 -4.33
C PHE A 435 -17.27 1.42 -4.50
N TRP A 436 -18.28 1.15 -5.32
CA TRP A 436 -19.39 2.09 -5.54
C TRP A 436 -20.25 2.25 -4.29
N LEU A 437 -20.53 1.15 -3.58
CA LEU A 437 -21.26 1.20 -2.31
C LEU A 437 -20.51 2.05 -1.28
N TRP A 438 -19.21 1.82 -1.11
CA TRP A 438 -18.37 2.61 -0.20
C TRP A 438 -18.32 4.08 -0.59
N SER A 439 -18.13 4.37 -1.88
CA SER A 439 -18.12 5.74 -2.41
C SER A 439 -19.48 6.43 -2.19
N ALA A 440 -20.60 5.72 -2.37
CA ALA A 440 -21.94 6.24 -2.11
C ALA A 440 -22.14 6.58 -0.63
N VAL A 441 -21.69 5.74 0.29
CA VAL A 441 -21.70 6.04 1.73
C VAL A 441 -20.89 7.29 2.03
N GLY A 442 -19.70 7.42 1.43
CA GLY A 442 -18.86 8.62 1.55
C GLY A 442 -19.57 9.88 1.06
N LEU A 443 -20.25 9.81 -0.09
CA LEU A 443 -21.01 10.93 -0.64
C LEU A 443 -22.17 11.33 0.28
N LEU A 444 -22.90 10.36 0.83
CA LEU A 444 -23.96 10.63 1.80
C LEU A 444 -23.43 11.36 3.03
N ILE A 445 -22.30 10.93 3.58
CA ILE A 445 -21.65 11.58 4.73
C ILE A 445 -21.20 13.00 4.37
N TYR A 446 -20.64 13.21 3.17
CA TYR A 446 -20.21 14.53 2.72
C TYR A 446 -21.38 15.50 2.59
N PHE A 447 -22.47 15.12 1.93
CA PHE A 447 -23.61 16.01 1.77
C PHE A 447 -24.39 16.22 3.08
N ALA A 448 -24.40 15.23 3.98
CA ALA A 448 -25.04 15.36 5.28
C ALA A 448 -24.23 16.23 6.27
N TYR A 449 -22.91 16.09 6.29
CA TYR A 449 -22.04 16.73 7.28
C TYR A 449 -20.92 17.57 6.66
N GLY A 450 -20.05 16.95 5.85
CA GLY A 450 -18.80 17.54 5.37
C GLY A 450 -18.97 18.88 4.65
N TYR A 451 -19.93 18.96 3.73
CA TYR A 451 -20.23 20.16 2.94
C TYR A 451 -20.59 21.38 3.80
N ARG A 452 -21.27 21.16 4.94
CA ARG A 452 -21.70 22.24 5.85
C ARG A 452 -20.64 22.64 6.86
N HIS A 453 -19.70 21.75 7.16
CA HIS A 453 -18.69 21.93 8.22
C HIS A 453 -17.27 22.15 7.69
N SER A 454 -17.08 22.09 6.36
CA SER A 454 -15.82 22.45 5.71
C SER A 454 -15.39 23.84 6.14
N LYS A 455 -14.13 23.97 6.58
CA LYS A 455 -13.57 25.26 6.99
C LYS A 455 -13.37 26.22 5.82
N GLU A 456 -13.37 25.71 4.60
CA GLU A 456 -13.39 26.49 3.36
C GLU A 456 -14.80 27.07 3.06
N ASN A 457 -15.76 26.96 4.01
CA ASN A 457 -17.03 27.72 4.00
C ASN A 457 -16.88 29.14 4.59
N MET A 458 -15.82 29.43 5.35
CA MET A 458 -15.65 30.68 6.10
C MET A 458 -14.83 31.72 5.34
#